data_AF-A0A2R6JM64-F1
#
_entry.id   AF-A0A2R6JM64-F1
#
_cell.length_a   1.000
_cell.length_b   1.000
_cell.length_c   1.000
_cell.angle_alpha   90.00
_cell.angle_beta   90.00
_cell.angle_gamma   90.00
#
_symmetry.space_group_name_H-M   'P 1'
#
loop_
_entity.id
_entity.type
_entity.pdbx_description
1 polymer ?
#
loop_
_entity_poly.entity_id
_entity_poly.type
_entity_poly.pdbx_seq_one_letter_code
_entity_poly.pdbx_strand_id
1 'polypeptide(L)'
;MQLPDPPWGRVVRVRGTERNRTEDRVTDPSDGSRDISEESPDCSDRTLLTDGSGDPDGDDDAGGDPGAGPDDGLGEGAEDEPETVTKDVSEFGPEEFRREAEEFAAAHGDKGFDFTVASLEALDDYALEQAGILGVLGEEADDRLFDEATAGFVLRFGSYFGEVLVREFDAEWGRDGEDVHVAVPAGEYTVELSPLEAALTALREAPRFADLAADLQDTVEDAEAGDLSLGGPASLHEEVRGEAEDLVEFWTEYDLDYSPDSLPELEILVDAAWENDRYEDAEYGGDREQDVAFTRVVRQVGSYFGEVLVRSLDADWVQDETTVVEVRGPDGATNVDVFGVAEDSLTGPSRFVEPYDAAREDVGIED
;
A
#
# COMPACT_ATOMS: atom_id res chain seq x y z
N MET A 1 0.18 11.31 -23.74
CA MET A 1 1.45 11.39 -23.02
C MET A 1 1.16 10.82 -21.65
N GLN A 2 1.66 9.63 -21.32
CA GLN A 2 1.47 9.03 -20.00
C GLN A 2 2.46 9.71 -19.05
N LEU A 3 1.94 10.25 -17.95
CA LEU A 3 2.75 10.73 -16.82
C LEU A 3 3.34 9.49 -16.12
N PRO A 4 4.59 9.52 -15.64
CA PRO A 4 5.07 8.55 -14.67
C PRO A 4 4.40 8.79 -13.30
N ASP A 5 4.11 7.70 -12.59
CA ASP A 5 3.53 7.70 -11.24
C ASP A 5 4.59 8.11 -10.18
N PRO A 6 4.20 8.80 -9.08
CA PRO A 6 5.04 8.88 -7.88
C PRO A 6 4.83 7.68 -6.91
N PRO A 7 5.83 7.31 -6.10
CA PRO A 7 6.07 5.89 -5.73
C PRO A 7 5.35 5.31 -4.49
N TRP A 8 4.75 6.11 -3.60
CA TRP A 8 4.62 5.67 -2.19
C TRP A 8 3.20 5.32 -1.72
N GLY A 9 2.14 5.90 -2.30
CA GLY A 9 0.78 5.83 -1.75
C GLY A 9 0.13 4.43 -1.69
N ARG A 10 0.67 3.43 -2.42
CA ARG A 10 0.16 2.04 -2.39
C ARG A 10 0.97 1.09 -1.51
N VAL A 11 2.19 1.48 -1.12
CA VAL A 11 3.16 0.54 -0.52
C VAL A 11 3.07 0.53 1.00
N VAL A 12 2.66 1.63 1.64
CA VAL A 12 2.69 1.80 3.10
C VAL A 12 1.31 2.19 3.63
N ARG A 13 0.85 1.53 4.70
CA ARG A 13 -0.34 1.89 5.48
C ARG A 13 0.04 1.95 6.96
N VAL A 14 -0.62 2.80 7.74
CA VAL A 14 -0.40 2.87 9.19
C VAL A 14 -1.71 2.62 9.94
N ARG A 15 -1.68 1.73 10.93
CA ARG A 15 -2.83 1.43 11.79
C ARG A 15 -2.49 1.70 13.26
N GLY A 16 -3.37 2.41 13.97
CA GLY A 16 -3.31 2.55 15.42
C GLY A 16 -3.76 1.27 16.12
N THR A 17 -3.05 0.85 17.16
CA THR A 17 -3.55 -0.26 17.99
C THR A 17 -4.67 0.23 18.91
N GLU A 18 -5.92 -0.15 18.63
CA GLU A 18 -7.04 0.05 19.55
C GLU A 18 -6.84 -0.81 20.81
N ARG A 19 -6.07 -0.32 21.78
CA ARG A 19 -6.12 -0.91 23.13
C ARG A 19 -7.35 -0.39 23.84
N ASN A 20 -8.31 -1.31 24.02
CA ASN A 20 -9.42 -1.25 24.97
C ASN A 20 -9.17 -0.26 26.10
N ARG A 21 -9.77 0.92 25.97
CA ARG A 21 -9.88 1.92 27.02
C ARG A 21 -10.86 1.36 28.06
N THR A 22 -10.37 0.47 28.93
CA THR A 22 -11.07 0.11 30.16
C THR A 22 -11.29 1.40 30.95
N GLU A 23 -12.53 1.90 30.91
CA GLU A 23 -12.98 3.02 31.72
C GLU A 23 -12.67 2.73 33.18
N ASP A 24 -11.74 3.50 33.75
CA ASP A 24 -11.50 3.61 35.18
C ASP A 24 -12.69 4.35 35.81
N ARG A 25 -13.83 3.66 35.89
CA ARG A 25 -15.06 4.16 36.47
C ARG A 25 -15.00 3.91 37.97
N VAL A 26 -14.39 4.85 38.67
CA VAL A 26 -14.54 5.01 40.12
C VAL A 26 -16.03 5.16 40.44
N THR A 27 -16.67 4.08 40.88
CA THR A 27 -18.01 4.10 41.47
C THR A 27 -17.89 4.01 42.98
N ASP A 28 -18.27 5.12 43.63
CA ASP A 28 -18.54 5.21 45.06
C ASP A 28 -19.76 4.33 45.42
N PRO A 29 -19.73 3.61 46.55
CA PRO A 29 -20.74 2.61 46.89
C PRO A 29 -21.90 3.23 47.65
N SER A 30 -23.11 3.23 47.07
CA SER A 30 -24.34 3.29 47.87
C SER A 30 -25.56 2.80 47.10
N ASP A 31 -26.21 1.82 47.73
CA ASP A 31 -27.65 1.59 47.77
C ASP A 31 -28.28 0.54 46.83
N GLY A 32 -28.97 -0.41 47.47
CA GLY A 32 -30.25 -0.91 46.96
C GLY A 32 -30.28 -2.29 46.32
N SER A 33 -30.44 -3.33 47.16
CA SER A 33 -30.92 -4.67 46.83
C SER A 33 -31.97 -4.75 45.71
N ARG A 34 -31.88 -5.79 44.87
CA ARG A 34 -33.00 -6.70 44.57
C ARG A 34 -32.54 -7.99 43.90
N ASP A 35 -32.93 -9.09 44.55
CA ASP A 35 -32.98 -10.46 44.08
C ASP A 35 -33.52 -10.62 42.66
N ILE A 36 -32.90 -11.54 41.90
CA ILE A 36 -33.63 -12.55 41.14
C ILE A 36 -32.74 -13.79 40.94
N SER A 37 -33.27 -14.92 41.41
CA SER A 37 -32.80 -16.30 41.38
C SER A 37 -32.54 -16.80 39.95
N GLU A 38 -31.43 -17.52 39.77
CA GLU A 38 -31.35 -18.98 39.56
C GLU A 38 -32.10 -19.50 38.32
N GLU A 39 -31.35 -19.95 37.32
CA GLU A 39 -31.55 -21.26 36.67
C GLU A 39 -30.25 -21.67 35.94
N SER A 40 -29.64 -22.76 36.41
CA SER A 40 -28.62 -23.55 35.69
C SER A 40 -29.32 -24.75 35.05
N PRO A 41 -28.82 -25.24 33.91
CA PRO A 41 -28.24 -26.60 33.89
C PRO A 41 -27.07 -26.69 32.88
N ASP A 42 -26.22 -27.71 32.79
CA ASP A 42 -25.83 -28.89 33.57
C ASP A 42 -24.59 -29.42 32.81
N CYS A 43 -23.57 -29.86 33.52
CA CYS A 43 -22.38 -30.52 32.99
C CYS A 43 -22.51 -32.03 33.17
N SER A 44 -22.24 -32.82 32.13
CA SER A 44 -21.63 -34.19 32.09
C SER A 44 -22.04 -34.84 30.76
N ASP A 45 -21.30 -35.67 30.04
CA ASP A 45 -20.54 -36.88 30.42
C ASP A 45 -19.72 -37.27 29.15
N ARG A 46 -18.38 -37.40 29.18
CA ARG A 46 -17.56 -38.57 29.55
C ARG A 46 -17.41 -39.69 28.47
N THR A 47 -16.15 -39.81 28.02
CA THR A 47 -15.32 -41.04 27.84
C THR A 47 -15.62 -42.16 26.81
N LEU A 48 -14.56 -42.40 26.00
CA LEU A 48 -13.81 -43.66 25.74
C LEU A 48 -14.51 -44.90 25.16
N LEU A 49 -13.87 -45.49 24.13
CA LEU A 49 -13.42 -46.91 24.00
C LEU A 49 -13.16 -47.23 22.50
N THR A 50 -11.90 -47.44 22.09
CA THR A 50 -11.13 -48.70 21.92
C THR A 50 -11.35 -49.47 20.61
N ASP A 51 -10.22 -49.67 19.92
CA ASP A 51 -9.64 -50.93 19.40
C ASP A 51 -10.43 -51.81 18.42
N GLY A 52 -9.80 -52.16 17.30
CA GLY A 52 -10.25 -53.23 16.40
C GLY A 52 -9.28 -53.56 15.27
N SER A 53 -8.34 -54.48 15.54
CA SER A 53 -7.41 -55.12 14.61
C SER A 53 -8.10 -55.98 13.53
N GLY A 54 -7.44 -56.18 12.38
CA GLY A 54 -7.78 -57.27 11.43
C GLY A 54 -7.05 -57.24 10.07
N ASP A 55 -5.84 -57.76 10.01
CA ASP A 55 -5.20 -58.44 8.85
C ASP A 55 -5.74 -59.89 8.73
N PRO A 56 -5.41 -60.77 7.73
CA PRO A 56 -4.74 -60.62 6.42
C PRO A 56 -5.36 -61.51 5.27
N ASP A 57 -4.60 -61.63 4.16
CA ASP A 57 -4.52 -62.74 3.18
C ASP A 57 -5.49 -62.82 1.99
N GLY A 58 -4.94 -63.04 0.78
CA GLY A 58 -5.71 -63.45 -0.40
C GLY A 58 -5.00 -63.32 -1.75
N ASP A 59 -3.98 -64.14 -1.93
CA ASP A 59 -3.32 -64.63 -3.16
C ASP A 59 -4.00 -64.56 -4.56
N ASP A 60 -3.10 -64.45 -5.55
CA ASP A 60 -2.94 -65.29 -6.76
C ASP A 60 -3.53 -64.95 -8.16
N ASP A 61 -2.70 -65.39 -9.12
CA ASP A 61 -2.86 -65.66 -10.57
C ASP A 61 -2.80 -64.49 -11.57
N ALA A 62 -1.70 -64.23 -12.29
CA ALA A 62 -0.97 -65.04 -13.31
C ALA A 62 -1.61 -65.04 -14.71
N GLY A 63 -0.86 -64.55 -15.70
CA GLY A 63 -1.12 -64.79 -17.13
C GLY A 63 -0.41 -63.83 -18.09
N GLY A 64 0.79 -64.18 -18.57
CA GLY A 64 1.39 -63.65 -19.82
C GLY A 64 0.59 -64.09 -21.06
N ASP A 65 0.87 -63.75 -22.31
CA ASP A 65 2.06 -63.30 -23.07
C ASP A 65 1.53 -62.96 -24.52
N PRO A 66 2.35 -62.82 -25.58
CA PRO A 66 2.77 -61.59 -26.24
C PRO A 66 2.15 -61.37 -27.64
N GLY A 67 2.34 -60.19 -28.21
CA GLY A 67 2.04 -59.92 -29.62
C GLY A 67 2.86 -58.77 -30.18
N ALA A 68 4.08 -59.06 -30.61
CA ALA A 68 4.91 -58.15 -31.39
C ALA A 68 4.59 -58.25 -32.89
N GLY A 69 4.42 -57.10 -33.55
CA GLY A 69 4.40 -56.94 -35.01
C GLY A 69 4.10 -55.48 -35.41
N PRO A 70 4.73 -54.93 -36.46
CA PRO A 70 5.46 -53.68 -36.34
C PRO A 70 4.79 -52.46 -37.01
N ASP A 71 5.13 -51.28 -36.45
CA ASP A 71 5.55 -50.02 -37.09
C ASP A 71 4.67 -49.34 -38.16
N ASP A 72 4.88 -48.02 -38.22
CA ASP A 72 4.42 -47.05 -39.23
C ASP A 72 3.08 -46.37 -38.96
N GLY A 73 3.04 -45.54 -37.93
CA GLY A 73 1.96 -44.57 -37.73
C GLY A 73 2.38 -43.43 -36.84
N LEU A 74 3.24 -42.55 -37.37
CA LEU A 74 3.51 -41.16 -36.95
C LEU A 74 2.86 -40.79 -35.61
N GLY A 75 3.53 -41.16 -34.52
CA GLY A 75 3.23 -40.59 -33.23
C GLY A 75 3.59 -39.12 -33.31
N GLU A 76 2.55 -38.28 -33.40
CA GLU A 76 2.62 -36.92 -32.89
C GLU A 76 3.20 -37.06 -31.48
N GLY A 77 4.48 -36.70 -31.37
CA GLY A 77 5.08 -36.50 -30.06
C GLY A 77 4.19 -35.46 -29.41
N ALA A 78 3.41 -35.88 -28.42
CA ALA A 78 3.08 -34.99 -27.33
C ALA A 78 4.44 -34.53 -26.81
N GLU A 79 4.86 -33.38 -27.33
CA GLU A 79 5.77 -32.50 -26.63
C GLU A 79 5.07 -32.34 -25.28
N ASP A 80 5.55 -33.05 -24.26
CA ASP A 80 5.35 -32.65 -22.87
C ASP A 80 5.94 -31.24 -22.82
N GLU A 81 5.11 -30.26 -23.16
CA GLU A 81 5.37 -28.88 -22.81
C GLU A 81 5.61 -28.92 -21.30
N PRO A 82 6.73 -28.41 -20.79
CA PRO A 82 6.93 -28.36 -19.36
C PRO A 82 5.73 -27.61 -18.80
N GLU A 83 4.91 -28.27 -17.97
CA GLU A 83 3.88 -27.57 -17.20
C GLU A 83 4.61 -26.52 -16.39
N THR A 84 4.58 -25.27 -16.88
CA THR A 84 5.10 -24.14 -16.13
C THR A 84 4.13 -23.92 -14.99
N VAL A 85 4.48 -24.47 -13.83
CA VAL A 85 3.74 -24.27 -12.59
C VAL A 85 4.03 -22.84 -12.15
N THR A 86 3.21 -21.90 -12.63
CA THR A 86 3.13 -20.56 -12.05
C THR A 86 2.70 -20.75 -10.60
N LYS A 87 3.61 -20.47 -9.65
CA LYS A 87 3.33 -20.51 -8.22
C LYS A 87 2.21 -19.50 -7.93
N ASP A 88 1.06 -19.98 -7.47
CA ASP A 88 -0.03 -19.11 -7.06
C ASP A 88 0.32 -18.43 -5.74
N VAL A 89 0.65 -17.14 -5.80
CA VAL A 89 1.06 -16.34 -4.64
C VAL A 89 -0.09 -16.20 -3.63
N SER A 90 -1.35 -16.36 -4.07
CA SER A 90 -2.50 -16.36 -3.18
C SER A 90 -2.52 -17.54 -2.21
N GLU A 91 -1.73 -18.59 -2.44
CA GLU A 91 -1.60 -19.73 -1.53
C GLU A 91 -0.39 -19.61 -0.58
N PHE A 92 0.48 -18.61 -0.77
CA PHE A 92 1.70 -18.48 0.02
C PHE A 92 1.40 -17.98 1.43
N GLY A 93 1.89 -18.71 2.43
CA GLY A 93 1.97 -18.27 3.81
C GLY A 93 3.34 -17.69 4.16
N PRO A 94 3.51 -17.25 5.43
CA PRO A 94 4.78 -16.69 5.92
C PRO A 94 5.99 -17.62 5.71
N GLU A 95 5.79 -18.94 5.85
CA GLU A 95 6.87 -19.92 5.68
C GLU A 95 7.28 -20.07 4.21
N GLU A 96 6.33 -19.98 3.28
CA GLU A 96 6.61 -20.01 1.85
C GLU A 96 7.38 -18.78 1.38
N PHE A 97 7.01 -17.57 1.85
CA PHE A 97 7.77 -16.34 1.57
C PHE A 97 9.19 -16.41 2.11
N ARG A 98 9.36 -16.86 3.36
CA ARG A 98 10.70 -17.07 3.95
C ARG A 98 11.52 -18.04 3.11
N ARG A 99 10.95 -19.18 2.72
CA ARG A 99 11.65 -20.17 1.89
C ARG A 99 12.07 -19.58 0.55
N GLU A 100 11.20 -18.83 -0.12
CA GLU A 100 11.53 -18.20 -1.39
C GLU A 100 12.69 -17.18 -1.23
N ALA A 101 12.66 -16.40 -0.15
CA ALA A 101 13.71 -15.45 0.19
C ALA A 101 15.06 -16.15 0.45
N GLU A 102 15.05 -17.26 1.18
CA GLU A 102 16.23 -18.10 1.44
C GLU A 102 16.79 -18.77 0.19
N GLU A 103 15.91 -19.30 -0.67
CA GLU A 103 16.30 -19.86 -1.96
C GLU A 103 16.93 -18.80 -2.86
N PHE A 104 16.34 -17.60 -2.91
CA PHE A 104 16.88 -16.47 -3.66
C PHE A 104 18.27 -16.07 -3.16
N ALA A 105 18.43 -15.86 -1.84
CA ALA A 105 19.70 -15.47 -1.25
C ALA A 105 20.78 -16.54 -1.47
N ALA A 106 20.43 -17.82 -1.32
CA ALA A 106 21.35 -18.94 -1.54
C ALA A 106 21.79 -19.06 -3.00
N ALA A 107 20.88 -18.83 -3.96
CA ALA A 107 21.18 -18.86 -5.38
C ALA A 107 22.12 -17.72 -5.83
N HIS A 108 22.17 -16.63 -5.07
CA HIS A 108 22.92 -15.42 -5.38
C HIS A 108 23.89 -15.04 -4.25
N GLY A 109 24.43 -16.02 -3.52
CA GLY A 109 25.27 -15.78 -2.34
C GLY A 109 26.57 -15.00 -2.62
N ASP A 110 26.98 -14.86 -3.88
CA ASP A 110 28.10 -14.02 -4.31
C ASP A 110 27.75 -12.53 -4.38
N LYS A 111 26.46 -12.17 -4.40
CA LYS A 111 25.96 -10.79 -4.46
C LYS A 111 25.76 -10.14 -3.08
N GLY A 112 26.01 -10.87 -1.98
CA GLY A 112 25.99 -10.30 -0.63
C GLY A 112 24.59 -10.22 0.02
N PHE A 113 23.64 -11.03 -0.44
CA PHE A 113 22.31 -11.12 0.16
C PHE A 113 22.33 -11.90 1.48
N ASP A 114 22.44 -11.18 2.60
CA ASP A 114 22.57 -11.72 3.95
C ASP A 114 21.41 -11.37 4.89
N PHE A 115 20.32 -10.83 4.33
CA PHE A 115 19.12 -10.38 5.03
C PHE A 115 19.30 -9.18 5.97
N THR A 116 20.38 -8.41 5.82
CA THR A 116 20.53 -7.12 6.53
C THR A 116 19.94 -5.97 5.72
N VAL A 117 19.64 -4.84 6.37
CA VAL A 117 19.22 -3.59 5.67
C VAL A 117 20.25 -3.16 4.63
N ALA A 118 21.55 -3.30 4.93
CA ALA A 118 22.63 -2.96 4.00
C ALA A 118 22.61 -3.82 2.71
N SER A 119 22.05 -5.03 2.76
CA SER A 119 21.92 -5.87 1.56
C SER A 119 20.86 -5.38 0.56
N LEU A 120 20.01 -4.42 0.95
CA LEU A 120 18.97 -3.86 0.10
C LEU A 120 19.53 -2.96 -1.00
N GLU A 121 20.66 -2.29 -0.80
CA GLU A 121 21.35 -1.56 -1.89
C GLU A 121 21.79 -2.54 -3.00
N ALA A 122 22.31 -3.71 -2.61
CA ALA A 122 22.65 -4.76 -3.56
C ALA A 122 21.40 -5.37 -4.22
N LEU A 123 20.26 -5.35 -3.52
CA LEU A 123 18.97 -5.80 -4.06
C LEU A 123 18.47 -4.82 -5.12
N ASP A 124 18.58 -3.51 -4.88
CA ASP A 124 18.22 -2.46 -5.83
C ASP A 124 19.05 -2.53 -7.11
N ASP A 125 20.38 -2.63 -6.97
CA ASP A 125 21.28 -2.80 -8.12
C ASP A 125 20.93 -4.05 -8.94
N TYR A 126 20.60 -5.15 -8.26
CA TYR A 126 20.27 -6.40 -8.93
C TYR A 126 18.87 -6.38 -9.55
N ALA A 127 17.89 -5.78 -8.88
CA ALA A 127 16.55 -5.57 -9.40
C ALA A 127 16.60 -4.74 -10.68
N LEU A 128 17.43 -3.69 -10.71
CA LEU A 128 17.62 -2.84 -11.88
C LEU A 128 18.23 -3.63 -13.06
N GLU A 129 19.23 -4.47 -12.79
CA GLU A 129 19.81 -5.38 -13.79
C GLU A 129 18.76 -6.33 -14.37
N GLN A 130 17.95 -6.95 -13.51
CA GLN A 130 16.93 -7.92 -13.93
C GLN A 130 15.74 -7.27 -14.64
N ALA A 131 15.29 -6.10 -14.20
CA ALA A 131 14.23 -5.32 -14.86
C ALA A 131 14.65 -4.93 -16.29
N GLY A 132 15.93 -4.56 -16.49
CA GLY A 132 16.47 -4.30 -17.82
C GLY A 132 16.43 -5.52 -18.75
N ILE A 133 16.71 -6.71 -18.23
CA ILE A 133 16.61 -7.97 -18.99
C ILE A 133 15.14 -8.26 -19.35
N LEU A 134 14.22 -8.08 -18.40
CA LEU A 134 12.79 -8.26 -18.63
C LEU A 134 12.24 -7.27 -19.65
N GLY A 135 12.69 -6.01 -19.63
CA GLY A 135 12.32 -5.01 -20.64
C GLY A 135 12.67 -5.45 -22.06
N VAL A 136 13.86 -6.04 -22.25
CA VAL A 136 14.27 -6.62 -23.55
C VAL A 136 13.44 -7.86 -23.90
N LEU A 137 13.17 -8.73 -22.92
CA LEU A 137 12.34 -9.92 -23.13
C LEU A 137 10.90 -9.57 -23.50
N GLY A 138 10.31 -8.51 -22.93
CA GLY A 138 8.95 -8.07 -23.24
C GLY A 138 8.77 -7.58 -24.69
N GLU A 139 9.86 -7.19 -25.36
CA GLU A 139 9.82 -6.83 -26.79
C GLU A 139 9.84 -8.07 -27.71
N GLU A 140 10.31 -9.22 -27.22
CA GLU A 140 10.61 -10.42 -28.02
C GLU A 140 9.80 -11.67 -27.63
N ALA A 141 9.26 -11.72 -26.42
CA ALA A 141 8.55 -12.86 -25.85
C ALA A 141 7.05 -12.86 -26.16
N ASP A 142 6.43 -14.05 -26.06
CA ASP A 142 4.98 -14.18 -25.99
C ASP A 142 4.47 -13.71 -24.62
N ASP A 143 3.27 -13.14 -24.59
CA ASP A 143 2.68 -12.46 -23.42
C ASP A 143 2.71 -13.35 -22.16
N ARG A 144 2.43 -14.66 -22.33
CA ARG A 144 2.45 -15.63 -21.24
C ARG A 144 3.83 -15.77 -20.58
N LEU A 145 4.89 -15.78 -21.36
CA LEU A 145 6.25 -15.94 -20.85
C LEU A 145 6.71 -14.66 -20.12
N PHE A 146 6.25 -13.51 -20.61
CA PHE A 146 6.49 -12.23 -19.96
C PHE A 146 5.77 -12.11 -18.62
N ASP A 147 4.50 -12.54 -18.54
CA ASP A 147 3.72 -12.59 -17.31
C ASP A 147 4.36 -13.51 -16.26
N GLU A 148 4.81 -14.70 -16.67
CA GLU A 148 5.48 -15.64 -15.78
C GLU A 148 6.82 -15.09 -15.26
N ALA A 149 7.59 -14.42 -16.12
CA ALA A 149 8.85 -13.81 -15.74
C ALA A 149 8.64 -12.63 -14.77
N THR A 150 7.60 -11.83 -14.99
CA THR A 150 7.16 -10.73 -14.12
C THR A 150 6.73 -11.25 -12.76
N ALA A 151 5.86 -12.26 -12.71
CA ALA A 151 5.41 -12.88 -11.47
C ALA A 151 6.59 -13.47 -10.67
N GLY A 152 7.52 -14.13 -11.36
CA GLY A 152 8.74 -14.66 -10.75
C GLY A 152 9.65 -13.56 -10.19
N PHE A 153 9.75 -12.41 -10.85
CA PHE A 153 10.48 -11.26 -10.31
C PHE A 153 9.82 -10.75 -9.03
N VAL A 154 8.54 -10.39 -9.11
CA VAL A 154 7.79 -9.81 -7.98
C VAL A 154 7.87 -10.72 -6.76
N LEU A 155 7.68 -12.02 -6.96
CA LEU A 155 7.75 -13.00 -5.89
C LEU A 155 9.14 -13.06 -5.25
N ARG A 156 10.23 -13.18 -6.01
CA ARG A 156 11.59 -13.32 -5.46
C ARG A 156 12.06 -12.06 -4.73
N PHE A 157 11.94 -10.91 -5.38
CA PHE A 157 12.42 -9.64 -4.82
C PHE A 157 11.53 -9.20 -3.64
N GLY A 158 10.21 -9.33 -3.77
CA GLY A 158 9.29 -9.01 -2.69
C GLY A 158 9.44 -9.95 -1.48
N SER A 159 9.66 -11.25 -1.70
CA SER A 159 9.92 -12.20 -0.61
C SER A 159 11.22 -11.85 0.12
N TYR A 160 12.30 -11.56 -0.60
CA TYR A 160 13.57 -11.20 0.02
C TYR A 160 13.46 -9.89 0.81
N PHE A 161 12.88 -8.85 0.22
CA PHE A 161 12.65 -7.58 0.91
C PHE A 161 11.78 -7.75 2.16
N GLY A 162 10.65 -8.45 2.06
CA GLY A 162 9.79 -8.70 3.22
C GLY A 162 10.48 -9.53 4.31
N GLU A 163 11.31 -10.50 3.97
CA GLU A 163 12.07 -11.28 4.96
C GLU A 163 13.18 -10.45 5.64
N VAL A 164 13.78 -9.47 4.96
CA VAL A 164 14.65 -8.46 5.60
C VAL A 164 13.86 -7.68 6.64
N LEU A 165 12.65 -7.23 6.30
CA LEU A 165 11.78 -6.50 7.22
C LEU A 165 11.40 -7.33 8.45
N VAL A 166 11.06 -8.60 8.26
CA VAL A 166 10.77 -9.55 9.36
C VAL A 166 11.96 -9.71 10.31
N ARG A 167 13.19 -9.74 9.78
CA ARG A 167 14.39 -10.00 10.58
C ARG A 167 14.96 -8.78 11.27
N GLU A 168 14.97 -7.64 10.58
CA GLU A 168 15.63 -6.42 11.06
C GLU A 168 14.68 -5.49 11.82
N PHE A 169 13.37 -5.58 11.56
CA PHE A 169 12.35 -4.70 12.15
C PHE A 169 11.30 -5.45 12.98
N ASP A 170 11.55 -6.72 13.33
CA ASP A 170 10.60 -7.60 14.03
C ASP A 170 9.20 -7.62 13.36
N ALA A 171 9.16 -7.49 12.03
CA ALA A 171 7.91 -7.46 11.28
C ALA A 171 7.25 -8.84 11.21
N GLU A 172 5.95 -8.87 10.98
CA GLU A 172 5.18 -10.10 10.80
C GLU A 172 4.48 -10.11 9.45
N TRP A 173 4.59 -11.20 8.69
CA TRP A 173 3.79 -11.39 7.47
C TRP A 173 2.30 -11.49 7.84
N GLY A 174 1.50 -10.63 7.20
CA GLY A 174 0.05 -10.58 7.33
C GLY A 174 -0.64 -10.68 5.98
N ARG A 175 -1.96 -10.89 6.03
CA ARG A 175 -2.80 -10.92 4.84
C ARG A 175 -4.18 -10.34 5.14
N ASP A 176 -4.60 -9.42 4.27
CA ASP A 176 -5.94 -8.83 4.27
C ASP A 176 -6.62 -9.17 2.93
N GLY A 177 -7.42 -10.24 2.92
CA GLY A 177 -8.01 -10.74 1.67
C GLY A 177 -6.96 -11.33 0.74
N GLU A 178 -6.75 -10.72 -0.43
CA GLU A 178 -5.70 -11.09 -1.39
C GLU A 178 -4.40 -10.30 -1.17
N ASP A 179 -4.44 -9.23 -0.37
CA ASP A 179 -3.29 -8.35 -0.12
C ASP A 179 -2.33 -8.99 0.89
N VAL A 180 -1.10 -9.24 0.46
CA VAL A 180 0.00 -9.71 1.32
C VAL A 180 0.82 -8.51 1.78
N HIS A 181 1.01 -8.40 3.09
CA HIS A 181 1.77 -7.32 3.71
C HIS A 181 2.73 -7.84 4.79
N VAL A 182 3.66 -6.99 5.23
CA VAL A 182 4.43 -7.14 6.46
C VAL A 182 4.04 -6.03 7.42
N ALA A 183 3.69 -6.41 8.64
CA ALA A 183 3.29 -5.54 9.73
C ALA A 183 4.48 -5.30 10.65
N VAL A 184 5.02 -4.09 10.65
CA VAL A 184 6.17 -3.65 11.44
C VAL A 184 5.68 -2.97 12.71
N PRO A 185 6.06 -3.43 13.91
CA PRO A 185 5.71 -2.75 15.14
C PRO A 185 6.43 -1.40 15.24
N ALA A 186 5.69 -0.33 15.52
CA ALA A 186 6.20 1.02 15.67
C ALA A 186 5.56 1.66 16.92
N GLY A 187 6.10 1.37 18.11
CA GLY A 187 5.56 1.86 19.38
C GLY A 187 4.14 1.36 19.67
N GLU A 188 3.15 2.26 19.70
CA GLU A 188 1.72 1.92 19.83
C GLU A 188 1.00 1.70 18.49
N TYR A 189 1.76 1.76 17.40
CA TYR A 189 1.26 1.67 16.04
C TYR A 189 1.86 0.47 15.31
N THR A 190 1.27 0.16 14.17
CA THR A 190 1.78 -0.82 13.22
C THR A 190 1.87 -0.17 11.85
N VAL A 191 3.05 -0.26 11.24
CA VAL A 191 3.27 0.15 9.85
C VAL A 191 3.18 -1.09 8.98
N GLU A 192 2.22 -1.12 8.07
CA GLU A 192 2.02 -2.21 7.11
C GLU A 192 2.66 -1.84 5.78
N LEU A 193 3.53 -2.69 5.27
CA LEU A 193 4.13 -2.54 3.94
C LEU A 193 3.73 -3.69 3.04
N SER A 194 3.60 -3.46 1.73
CA SER A 194 3.34 -4.52 0.74
C SER A 194 4.61 -4.85 -0.06
N PRO A 195 5.40 -5.88 0.31
CA PRO A 195 6.68 -6.16 -0.34
C PRO A 195 6.55 -6.56 -1.82
N LEU A 196 5.42 -7.19 -2.18
CA LEU A 196 5.12 -7.55 -3.56
C LEU A 196 4.82 -6.32 -4.42
N GLU A 197 4.08 -5.35 -3.90
CA GLU A 197 3.85 -4.09 -4.60
C GLU A 197 5.16 -3.29 -4.73
N ALA A 198 6.00 -3.26 -3.69
CA ALA A 198 7.33 -2.64 -3.79
C ALA A 198 8.17 -3.27 -4.93
N ALA A 199 8.13 -4.59 -5.07
CA ALA A 199 8.81 -5.28 -6.16
C ALA A 199 8.16 -5.04 -7.53
N LEU A 200 6.84 -4.90 -7.60
CA LEU A 200 6.14 -4.54 -8.82
C LEU A 200 6.47 -3.10 -9.26
N THR A 201 6.55 -2.16 -8.32
CA THR A 201 6.98 -0.79 -8.57
C THR A 201 8.43 -0.77 -9.06
N ALA A 202 9.33 -1.54 -8.45
CA ALA A 202 10.73 -1.67 -8.88
C ALA A 202 10.91 -2.23 -10.32
N LEU A 203 9.89 -2.88 -10.89
CA LEU A 203 9.90 -3.28 -12.31
C LEU A 203 9.50 -2.14 -13.25
N ARG A 204 8.58 -1.29 -12.80
CA ARG A 204 8.02 -0.19 -13.60
C ARG A 204 8.89 1.06 -13.50
N GLU A 205 9.58 1.20 -12.37
CA GLU A 205 10.34 2.37 -11.95
C GLU A 205 11.74 1.96 -11.48
N ALA A 206 12.53 2.91 -11.00
CA ALA A 206 13.81 2.60 -10.38
C ALA A 206 13.58 1.85 -9.05
N PRO A 207 14.27 0.73 -8.79
CA PRO A 207 14.23 0.04 -7.49
C PRO A 207 14.68 0.96 -6.34
N ARG A 208 13.99 0.87 -5.20
CA ARG A 208 14.20 1.70 -3.99
C ARG A 208 13.94 0.93 -2.68
N PHE A 209 14.27 -0.36 -2.65
CA PHE A 209 14.10 -1.18 -1.44
C PHE A 209 14.93 -0.64 -0.28
N ALA A 210 16.14 -0.13 -0.54
CA ALA A 210 16.98 0.47 0.50
C ALA A 210 16.36 1.74 1.07
N ASP A 211 15.85 2.64 0.21
CA ASP A 211 15.19 3.88 0.63
C ASP A 211 13.92 3.56 1.44
N LEU A 212 13.10 2.60 0.97
CA LEU A 212 11.90 2.13 1.69
C LEU A 212 12.22 1.64 3.12
N ALA A 213 13.33 0.93 3.30
CA ALA A 213 13.74 0.46 4.62
C ALA A 213 14.31 1.57 5.51
N ALA A 214 14.99 2.56 4.92
CA ALA A 214 15.46 3.73 5.65
C ALA A 214 14.28 4.60 6.15
N ASP A 215 13.32 4.87 5.28
CA ASP A 215 12.10 5.63 5.63
C ASP A 215 11.29 4.92 6.72
N LEU A 216 11.20 3.59 6.64
CA LEU A 216 10.59 2.77 7.69
C LEU A 216 11.36 2.86 9.01
N GLN A 217 12.69 2.81 8.98
CA GLN A 217 13.51 2.92 10.18
C GLN A 217 13.27 4.24 10.88
N ASP A 218 13.31 5.35 10.15
CA ASP A 218 13.03 6.68 10.68
C ASP A 218 11.62 6.74 11.29
N THR A 219 10.62 6.17 10.59
CA THR A 219 9.23 6.07 11.10
C THR A 219 9.14 5.30 12.42
N VAL A 220 9.85 4.17 12.54
CA VAL A 220 9.86 3.35 13.77
C VAL A 220 10.61 4.07 14.90
N GLU A 221 11.72 4.73 14.61
CA GLU A 221 12.50 5.46 15.62
C GLU A 221 11.71 6.64 16.20
N ASP A 222 11.02 7.38 15.34
CA ASP A 222 10.09 8.43 15.76
C ASP A 222 8.99 7.84 16.67
N ALA A 223 8.56 6.60 16.39
CA ALA A 223 7.49 5.92 17.11
C ALA A 223 7.77 5.70 18.56
N GLU A 224 8.94 5.11 18.76
CA GLU A 224 9.41 4.73 20.05
C GLU A 224 9.82 5.95 20.87
N ALA A 225 10.24 7.03 20.19
CA ALA A 225 10.45 8.33 20.83
C ALA A 225 9.15 8.97 21.35
N GLY A 226 7.98 8.45 20.98
CA GLY A 226 6.70 9.12 21.17
C GLY A 226 6.61 10.40 20.33
N ASP A 227 7.47 10.49 19.32
CA ASP A 227 7.53 11.53 18.30
C ASP A 227 6.97 11.02 16.97
N LEU A 228 6.35 9.82 16.95
CA LEU A 228 5.36 9.45 15.94
C LEU A 228 4.17 10.36 16.12
N SER A 229 4.36 11.56 15.64
CA SER A 229 3.36 12.25 14.91
C SER A 229 3.18 11.49 13.59
N LEU A 230 2.51 10.33 13.66
CA LEU A 230 1.88 9.74 12.48
C LEU A 230 0.89 10.75 11.94
N GLY A 231 1.34 11.61 11.04
CA GLY A 231 0.54 12.77 10.69
C GLY A 231 0.48 13.79 11.82
N GLY A 232 1.65 14.18 12.34
CA GLY A 232 1.72 15.52 12.89
C GLY A 232 1.40 16.53 11.82
N PRO A 233 0.87 17.72 12.19
CA PRO A 233 0.77 18.80 11.22
C PRO A 233 2.10 19.05 10.51
N ALA A 234 3.26 18.72 11.10
CA ALA A 234 4.56 18.82 10.45
C ALA A 234 4.81 17.78 9.33
N SER A 235 4.55 16.48 9.55
CA SER A 235 4.79 15.43 8.56
C SER A 235 3.75 15.46 7.43
N LEU A 236 2.48 15.73 7.78
CA LEU A 236 1.42 15.99 6.82
C LEU A 236 1.76 17.20 5.94
N HIS A 237 2.23 18.29 6.55
CA HIS A 237 2.61 19.51 5.82
C HIS A 237 3.80 19.28 4.90
N GLU A 238 4.76 18.43 5.26
CA GLU A 238 5.87 18.07 4.35
C GLU A 238 5.37 17.28 3.14
N GLU A 239 4.47 16.31 3.35
CA GLU A 239 3.88 15.52 2.27
C GLU A 239 3.06 16.39 1.31
N VAL A 240 2.09 17.15 1.81
CA VAL A 240 1.25 18.02 0.97
C VAL A 240 2.07 19.14 0.33
N ARG A 241 3.13 19.65 1.00
CA ARG A 241 4.05 20.59 0.36
C ARG A 241 4.77 19.94 -0.82
N GLY A 242 5.25 18.71 -0.69
CA GLY A 242 5.88 17.97 -1.79
C GLY A 242 4.94 17.84 -3.00
N GLU A 243 3.69 17.44 -2.77
CA GLU A 243 2.67 17.33 -3.83
C GLU A 243 2.39 18.68 -4.51
N ALA A 244 2.39 19.77 -3.74
CA ALA A 244 2.21 21.12 -4.24
C ALA A 244 3.43 21.64 -5.02
N GLU A 245 4.64 21.24 -4.64
CA GLU A 245 5.90 21.56 -5.32
C GLU A 245 6.01 20.81 -6.65
N ASP A 246 5.63 19.54 -6.68
CA ASP A 246 5.58 18.71 -7.89
C ASP A 246 4.66 19.32 -8.96
N LEU A 247 3.49 19.85 -8.55
CA LEU A 247 2.56 20.53 -9.46
C LEU A 247 3.23 21.74 -10.13
N VAL A 248 3.91 22.58 -9.36
CA VAL A 248 4.57 23.80 -9.86
C VAL A 248 5.79 23.47 -10.72
N GLU A 249 6.58 22.47 -10.32
CA GLU A 249 7.74 22.01 -11.09
C GLU A 249 7.31 21.42 -12.44
N PHE A 250 6.17 20.73 -12.48
CA PHE A 250 5.67 20.15 -13.72
C PHE A 250 5.06 21.21 -14.65
N TRP A 251 4.25 22.12 -14.11
CA TRP A 251 3.47 23.10 -14.88
C TRP A 251 4.11 24.49 -14.92
N THR A 252 5.41 24.57 -15.18
CA THR A 252 6.19 25.83 -15.23
C THR A 252 5.69 26.89 -16.23
N GLU A 253 4.78 26.54 -17.14
CA GLU A 253 4.16 27.49 -18.07
C GLU A 253 3.04 28.33 -17.45
N TYR A 254 2.53 27.91 -16.29
CA TYR A 254 1.55 28.63 -15.48
C TYR A 254 2.27 29.36 -14.34
N ASP A 255 1.84 30.60 -14.03
CA ASP A 255 2.48 31.46 -13.01
C ASP A 255 1.99 31.07 -11.60
N LEU A 256 2.31 29.85 -11.19
CA LEU A 256 1.94 29.27 -9.90
C LEU A 256 3.03 29.57 -8.86
N ASP A 257 2.81 30.61 -8.04
CA ASP A 257 3.78 31.10 -7.05
C ASP A 257 3.28 31.01 -5.60
N TYR A 258 2.18 30.29 -5.38
CA TYR A 258 1.49 30.14 -4.09
C TYR A 258 0.94 31.46 -3.51
N SER A 259 0.85 32.52 -4.32
CA SER A 259 0.11 33.72 -3.93
C SER A 259 -1.39 33.56 -4.25
N PRO A 260 -2.28 34.31 -3.58
CA PRO A 260 -3.69 34.35 -3.94
C PRO A 260 -3.94 34.78 -5.39
N ASP A 261 -3.06 35.61 -5.94
CA ASP A 261 -3.14 36.10 -7.33
C ASP A 261 -2.90 34.97 -8.36
N SER A 262 -2.34 33.83 -7.94
CA SER A 262 -2.11 32.65 -8.79
C SER A 262 -3.33 31.70 -8.87
N LEU A 263 -4.33 31.86 -8.00
CA LEU A 263 -5.53 31.00 -8.01
C LEU A 263 -6.31 31.04 -9.33
N PRO A 264 -6.48 32.18 -10.02
CA PRO A 264 -7.05 32.20 -11.36
C PRO A 264 -6.23 31.42 -12.39
N GLU A 265 -4.90 31.40 -12.27
CA GLU A 265 -4.03 30.62 -13.18
C GLU A 265 -4.16 29.12 -12.88
N LEU A 266 -4.34 28.74 -11.61
CA LEU A 266 -4.67 27.36 -11.23
C LEU A 266 -6.02 26.92 -11.82
N GLU A 267 -7.05 27.76 -11.78
CA GLU A 267 -8.35 27.47 -12.42
C GLU A 267 -8.19 27.24 -13.92
N ILE A 268 -7.39 28.08 -14.61
CA ILE A 268 -7.08 27.90 -16.04
C ILE A 268 -6.31 26.60 -16.29
N LEU A 269 -5.33 26.27 -15.45
CA LEU A 269 -4.59 25.01 -15.54
C LEU A 269 -5.55 23.83 -15.41
N VAL A 270 -6.43 23.83 -14.40
CA VAL A 270 -7.35 22.72 -14.17
C VAL A 270 -8.27 22.51 -15.36
N ASP A 271 -8.93 23.58 -15.83
CA ASP A 271 -9.82 23.54 -16.99
C ASP A 271 -9.10 23.10 -18.29
N ALA A 272 -7.80 23.39 -18.42
CA ALA A 272 -7.03 23.09 -19.63
C ALA A 272 -6.40 21.70 -19.63
N ALA A 273 -5.87 21.26 -18.49
CA ALA A 273 -5.12 20.01 -18.36
C ALA A 273 -6.05 18.80 -18.15
N TRP A 274 -7.18 19.01 -17.47
CA TRP A 274 -8.12 17.96 -17.15
C TRP A 274 -9.52 18.39 -17.59
N GLU A 275 -9.92 17.99 -18.80
CA GLU A 275 -11.31 18.16 -19.24
C GLU A 275 -12.26 17.52 -18.21
N ASN A 276 -13.18 18.28 -17.61
CA ASN A 276 -14.01 17.85 -16.46
C ASN A 276 -14.76 16.53 -16.70
N ASP A 277 -15.14 16.26 -17.96
CA ASP A 277 -15.81 15.02 -18.36
C ASP A 277 -14.92 13.76 -18.15
N ARG A 278 -13.60 13.92 -18.00
CA ARG A 278 -12.64 12.83 -17.79
C ARG A 278 -12.82 12.15 -16.42
N TYR A 279 -13.26 12.88 -15.41
CA TYR A 279 -13.36 12.41 -14.03
C TYR A 279 -14.80 12.45 -13.48
N GLU A 280 -15.81 12.67 -14.32
CA GLU A 280 -17.23 12.76 -13.90
C GLU A 280 -17.71 11.55 -13.08
N ASP A 281 -17.18 10.35 -13.36
CA ASP A 281 -17.48 9.10 -12.65
C ASP A 281 -16.34 8.59 -11.73
N ALA A 282 -15.33 9.42 -11.48
CA ALA A 282 -14.20 9.06 -10.62
C ALA A 282 -14.53 9.34 -9.15
N GLU A 283 -14.05 8.48 -8.25
CA GLU A 283 -14.26 8.62 -6.80
C GLU A 283 -12.92 8.89 -6.11
N TYR A 284 -12.88 9.93 -5.28
CA TYR A 284 -11.70 10.22 -4.45
C TYR A 284 -11.49 9.10 -3.42
N GLY A 285 -10.30 8.52 -3.40
CA GLY A 285 -9.97 7.36 -2.54
C GLY A 285 -10.48 6.02 -3.04
N GLY A 286 -11.02 5.94 -4.26
CA GLY A 286 -11.44 4.68 -4.87
C GLY A 286 -10.27 3.86 -5.45
N ASP A 287 -10.48 2.56 -5.61
CA ASP A 287 -9.43 1.61 -6.01
C ASP A 287 -9.35 1.38 -7.53
N ARG A 288 -10.30 1.89 -8.32
CA ARG A 288 -10.25 1.78 -9.80
C ARG A 288 -9.06 2.56 -10.32
N GLU A 289 -8.48 2.15 -11.44
CA GLU A 289 -7.36 2.86 -12.08
C GLU A 289 -7.67 4.36 -12.29
N GLN A 290 -8.89 4.67 -12.73
CA GLN A 290 -9.36 6.04 -12.88
C GLN A 290 -9.48 6.79 -11.55
N ASP A 291 -9.95 6.12 -10.48
CA ASP A 291 -10.10 6.68 -9.14
C ASP A 291 -8.75 6.97 -8.50
N VAL A 292 -7.77 6.09 -8.72
CA VAL A 292 -6.39 6.30 -8.24
C VAL A 292 -5.73 7.47 -8.96
N ALA A 293 -5.88 7.55 -10.28
CA ALA A 293 -5.38 8.68 -11.04
C ALA A 293 -6.06 9.99 -10.61
N PHE A 294 -7.38 9.96 -10.39
CA PHE A 294 -8.15 11.10 -9.92
C PHE A 294 -7.71 11.55 -8.52
N THR A 295 -7.57 10.61 -7.59
CA THR A 295 -7.10 10.85 -6.21
C THR A 295 -5.78 11.59 -6.21
N ARG A 296 -4.83 11.19 -7.05
CA ARG A 296 -3.52 11.87 -7.16
C ARG A 296 -3.66 13.32 -7.65
N VAL A 297 -4.47 13.56 -8.68
CA VAL A 297 -4.69 14.93 -9.19
C VAL A 297 -5.38 15.80 -8.14
N VAL A 298 -6.40 15.27 -7.46
CA VAL A 298 -7.08 15.96 -6.34
C VAL A 298 -6.07 16.31 -5.24
N ARG A 299 -5.16 15.39 -4.89
CA ARG A 299 -4.13 15.66 -3.88
C ARG A 299 -3.17 16.76 -4.31
N GLN A 300 -2.65 16.75 -5.53
CA GLN A 300 -1.72 17.79 -6.00
C GLN A 300 -2.38 19.17 -6.04
N VAL A 301 -3.56 19.26 -6.66
CA VAL A 301 -4.29 20.52 -6.81
C VAL A 301 -4.78 21.04 -5.45
N GLY A 302 -5.33 20.16 -4.60
CA GLY A 302 -5.77 20.51 -3.24
C GLY A 302 -4.61 20.91 -2.34
N SER A 303 -3.44 20.27 -2.47
CA SER A 303 -2.25 20.65 -1.71
C SER A 303 -1.72 22.01 -2.11
N TYR A 304 -1.70 22.33 -3.41
CA TYR A 304 -1.35 23.68 -3.88
C TYR A 304 -2.30 24.73 -3.29
N PHE A 305 -3.60 24.49 -3.35
CA PHE A 305 -4.60 25.39 -2.77
C PHE A 305 -4.42 25.56 -1.26
N GLY A 306 -4.15 24.46 -0.55
CA GLY A 306 -3.84 24.51 0.88
C GLY A 306 -2.57 25.32 1.20
N GLU A 307 -1.51 25.17 0.42
CA GLU A 307 -0.29 25.97 0.59
C GLU A 307 -0.51 27.47 0.35
N VAL A 308 -1.42 27.85 -0.56
CA VAL A 308 -1.83 29.25 -0.71
C VAL A 308 -2.44 29.76 0.59
N LEU A 309 -3.40 29.04 1.18
CA LEU A 309 -4.03 29.41 2.45
C LEU A 309 -3.02 29.52 3.61
N VAL A 310 -2.13 28.53 3.74
CA VAL A 310 -1.08 28.52 4.78
C VAL A 310 -0.18 29.74 4.65
N ARG A 311 0.27 30.05 3.43
CA ARG A 311 1.25 31.12 3.20
C ARG A 311 0.64 32.52 3.22
N SER A 312 -0.59 32.69 2.76
CA SER A 312 -1.22 34.01 2.64
C SER A 312 -2.07 34.39 3.84
N LEU A 313 -2.64 33.41 4.55
CA LEU A 313 -3.54 33.64 5.69
C LEU A 313 -2.97 33.14 7.03
N ASP A 314 -1.71 32.70 7.07
CA ASP A 314 -1.07 32.11 8.27
C ASP A 314 -1.91 30.94 8.83
N ALA A 315 -2.47 30.15 7.91
CA ALA A 315 -3.31 29.00 8.22
C ALA A 315 -2.45 27.77 8.60
N ASP A 316 -3.06 26.81 9.29
CA ASP A 316 -2.40 25.58 9.72
C ASP A 316 -3.04 24.36 9.04
N TRP A 317 -2.22 23.42 8.58
CA TRP A 317 -2.70 22.07 8.24
C TRP A 317 -3.14 21.36 9.52
N VAL A 318 -4.36 20.83 9.52
CA VAL A 318 -4.93 20.07 10.64
C VAL A 318 -5.43 18.74 10.13
N GLN A 319 -4.99 17.67 10.78
CA GLN A 319 -5.49 16.33 10.52
C GLN A 319 -6.58 16.00 11.54
N ASP A 320 -7.83 15.97 11.08
CA ASP A 320 -8.97 15.42 11.81
C ASP A 320 -9.50 14.17 11.05
N GLU A 321 -10.79 13.83 11.16
CA GLU A 321 -11.43 12.79 10.33
C GLU A 321 -11.15 12.96 8.82
N THR A 322 -10.89 14.20 8.37
CA THR A 322 -10.33 14.54 7.06
C THR A 322 -9.17 15.52 7.20
N THR A 323 -8.28 15.57 6.21
CA THR A 323 -7.22 16.59 6.17
C THR A 323 -7.82 17.92 5.74
N VAL A 324 -7.69 18.95 6.58
CA VAL A 324 -8.23 20.30 6.33
C VAL A 324 -7.16 21.36 6.61
N VAL A 325 -7.40 22.57 6.11
CA VAL A 325 -6.61 23.75 6.46
C VAL A 325 -7.44 24.65 7.38
N GLU A 326 -6.99 24.83 8.62
CA GLU A 326 -7.64 25.72 9.58
C GLU A 326 -7.10 27.14 9.41
N VAL A 327 -7.97 28.05 9.00
CA VAL A 327 -7.69 29.47 8.88
C VAL A 327 -8.19 30.17 10.15
N ARG A 328 -7.36 31.02 10.77
CA ARG A 328 -7.71 31.77 11.98
C ARG A 328 -7.65 33.27 11.74
N GLY A 329 -8.61 33.99 12.31
CA GLY A 329 -8.70 35.44 12.17
C GLY A 329 -9.44 36.10 13.34
N PRO A 330 -9.66 37.43 13.26
CA PRO A 330 -10.31 38.21 14.31
C PRO A 330 -11.70 37.69 14.75
N ASP A 331 -12.47 37.14 13.82
CA ASP A 331 -13.85 36.71 14.05
C ASP A 331 -13.97 35.22 14.40
N GLY A 332 -12.87 34.46 14.34
CA GLY A 332 -12.85 33.05 14.74
C GLY A 332 -11.86 32.20 13.95
N ALA A 333 -12.20 30.93 13.78
CA ALA A 333 -11.48 29.98 12.96
C ALA A 333 -12.46 29.25 12.03
N THR A 334 -12.00 28.90 10.84
CA THR A 334 -12.77 28.09 9.87
C THR A 334 -11.88 27.00 9.29
N ASN A 335 -12.47 25.84 9.00
CA ASN A 335 -11.76 24.72 8.39
C ASN A 335 -12.13 24.65 6.91
N VAL A 336 -11.12 24.62 6.05
CA VAL A 336 -11.27 24.50 4.60
C VAL A 336 -10.91 23.08 4.19
N ASP A 337 -11.87 22.37 3.58
CA ASP A 337 -11.65 21.08 2.93
C ASP A 337 -11.04 21.30 1.54
N VAL A 338 -9.72 21.43 1.51
CA VAL A 338 -8.98 21.76 0.28
C VAL A 338 -9.02 20.64 -0.76
N PHE A 339 -9.19 19.39 -0.35
CA PHE A 339 -9.32 18.26 -1.26
C PHE A 339 -10.74 18.16 -1.82
N GLY A 340 -11.77 18.42 -1.02
CA GLY A 340 -13.14 18.57 -1.51
C GLY A 340 -13.29 19.70 -2.52
N VAL A 341 -12.64 20.85 -2.28
CA VAL A 341 -12.60 21.97 -3.25
C VAL A 341 -11.92 21.57 -4.57
N ALA A 342 -10.83 20.81 -4.49
CA ALA A 342 -10.14 20.31 -5.69
C ALA A 342 -10.99 19.27 -6.44
N GLU A 343 -11.67 18.36 -5.72
CA GLU A 343 -12.61 17.39 -6.28
C GLU A 343 -13.73 18.08 -7.07
N ASP A 344 -14.39 19.07 -6.43
CA ASP A 344 -15.45 19.86 -7.05
C ASP A 344 -14.94 20.63 -8.29
N SER A 345 -13.70 21.12 -8.26
CA SER A 345 -13.09 21.87 -9.36
C SER A 345 -12.66 20.97 -10.53
N LEU A 346 -12.32 19.71 -10.29
CA LEU A 346 -11.91 18.75 -11.32
C LEU A 346 -13.10 18.03 -11.98
N THR A 347 -14.23 17.95 -11.29
CA THR A 347 -15.46 17.29 -11.78
C THR A 347 -16.51 18.30 -12.23
N GLY A 348 -16.36 19.57 -11.84
CA GLY A 348 -17.23 20.69 -12.16
C GLY A 348 -16.46 21.90 -12.66
N PRO A 349 -17.07 23.09 -12.67
CA PRO A 349 -16.35 24.31 -13.02
C PRO A 349 -15.24 24.61 -11.99
N SER A 350 -14.01 24.86 -12.45
CA SER A 350 -12.87 25.21 -11.59
C SER A 350 -13.15 26.44 -10.72
N ARG A 351 -12.96 26.32 -9.39
CA ARG A 351 -13.23 27.38 -8.41
C ARG A 351 -12.30 27.28 -7.20
N PHE A 352 -11.22 28.05 -7.22
CA PHE A 352 -10.30 28.22 -6.10
C PHE A 352 -10.36 29.62 -5.50
N VAL A 353 -10.69 30.63 -6.30
CA VAL A 353 -10.83 32.02 -5.82
C VAL A 353 -12.00 32.16 -4.85
N GLU A 354 -13.16 31.57 -5.19
CA GLU A 354 -14.38 31.68 -4.37
C GLU A 354 -14.20 31.06 -2.96
N PRO A 355 -13.68 29.83 -2.81
CA PRO A 355 -13.40 29.25 -1.48
C PRO A 355 -12.34 30.02 -0.69
N TYR A 356 -11.32 30.59 -1.35
CA TYR A 356 -10.32 31.42 -0.69
C TYR A 356 -10.93 32.70 -0.09
N ASP A 357 -11.69 33.44 -0.90
CA ASP A 357 -12.35 34.68 -0.48
C ASP A 357 -13.35 34.42 0.65
N ALA A 358 -14.09 33.31 0.56
CA ALA A 358 -15.02 32.90 1.61
C ALA A 358 -14.32 32.59 2.93
N ALA A 359 -13.23 31.80 2.91
CA ALA A 359 -12.47 31.47 4.11
C ALA A 359 -11.92 32.73 4.79
N ARG A 360 -11.45 33.69 4.00
CA ARG A 360 -10.94 34.98 4.47
C ARG A 360 -12.04 35.85 5.09
N GLU A 361 -13.21 35.93 4.45
CA GLU A 361 -14.37 36.68 4.95
C GLU A 361 -14.90 36.10 6.27
N ASP A 362 -15.02 34.78 6.35
CA ASP A 362 -15.56 34.07 7.51
C ASP A 362 -14.78 34.33 8.81
N VAL A 363 -13.46 34.54 8.70
CA VAL A 363 -12.59 34.81 9.86
C VAL A 363 -12.30 36.30 10.06
N GLY A 364 -12.83 37.19 9.23
CA GLY A 364 -12.72 38.64 9.38
C GLY A 364 -11.36 39.21 8.98
N ILE A 365 -10.67 38.63 7.99
CA ILE A 365 -9.41 39.16 7.45
C ILE A 365 -9.74 40.17 6.32
N GLU A 366 -9.37 41.44 6.51
CA GLU A 366 -9.51 42.52 5.52
C GLU A 366 -8.19 42.78 4.75
N ASP A 367 -8.25 43.43 3.59
CA ASP A 367 -7.11 43.66 2.65
C ASP A 367 -5.99 44.56 3.19
#